data_AF-B2TK30-F1
#
_entry.id   AF-B2TK30-F1
#
_cell.length_a   1.000
_cell.length_b   1.000
_cell.length_c   1.000
_cell.angle_alpha   90.00
_cell.angle_beta   90.00
_cell.angle_gamma   90.00
#
_symmetry.space_group_name_H-M   'P 1'
#
loop_
_entity.id
_entity.type
_entity.pdbx_description
1 polymer ?
#
loop_
_entity_poly.entity_id
_entity_poly.type
_entity_poly.pdbx_seq_one_letter_code
_entity_poly.pdbx_strand_id
1 'polypeptide(L)'
;MIKDNLNLNKVIDLEKWVNLQESLAVVTKVAIIIVDYKGNPITKHSGCHRFCKAVRANPELVKYCQKCDSRGGLEAVRLNEPYIYLCHYNIVDIAIPIIIDGKYIGAVMAGQVKLSNTNASDILEQIVGTSNNFIVKKALEDFKNYYDELPILSYEEVKEIANMLFSLCNYLIEEALDKNLISEMYRNTIKNQSEIDSNILTGYTIKNIEHAKKEISNAIINAYTGEKPSSNGEMITVSNTLKPGIEYLYKHKSENVTAEKMSKICHISSSYFSRLFIKETGEKFSTYVSKLKIEWAKSILEETDMNINEISEELGFSESGYFIKIFKRYEGITPFLYRKYCKKR
;
A
#
# COMPACT_ATOMS: atom_id res chain seq x y z
N MET A 1 -10.74 -11.86 -25.78
CA MET A 1 -9.36 -12.38 -25.66
C MET A 1 -8.58 -11.42 -24.76
N ILE A 2 -8.49 -11.75 -23.47
CA ILE A 2 -7.84 -10.91 -22.44
C ILE A 2 -6.42 -11.44 -22.25
N LYS A 3 -5.49 -10.98 -23.08
CA LYS A 3 -4.05 -11.12 -22.90
C LYS A 3 -3.50 -9.74 -23.15
N ASP A 4 -3.31 -8.98 -22.08
CA ASP A 4 -2.25 -8.00 -21.92
C ASP A 4 -2.54 -7.14 -20.69
N ASN A 5 -1.57 -7.10 -19.77
CA ASN A 5 -1.40 -6.13 -18.68
C ASN A 5 -1.85 -6.49 -17.25
N LEU A 6 -1.32 -7.58 -16.70
CA LEU A 6 -0.81 -7.53 -15.32
C LEU A 6 0.70 -7.29 -15.39
N ASN A 7 1.09 -6.12 -15.90
CA ASN A 7 2.48 -5.69 -15.90
C ASN A 7 2.78 -5.13 -14.52
N LEU A 8 3.82 -5.65 -13.84
CA LEU A 8 4.25 -5.17 -12.54
C LEU A 8 4.42 -3.63 -12.53
N ASN A 9 4.87 -3.06 -13.65
CA ASN A 9 5.06 -1.63 -13.89
C ASN A 9 3.78 -0.79 -13.81
N LYS A 10 2.59 -1.41 -13.93
CA LYS A 10 1.31 -0.72 -13.78
C LYS A 10 0.85 -0.63 -12.33
N VAL A 11 1.38 -1.50 -11.47
CA VAL A 11 0.99 -1.58 -10.06
C VAL A 11 2.05 -0.89 -9.21
N ILE A 12 3.31 -1.28 -9.36
CA ILE A 12 4.41 -0.71 -8.59
C ILE A 12 5.07 0.40 -9.41
N ASP A 13 5.19 1.58 -8.80
CA ASP A 13 6.08 2.65 -9.27
C ASP A 13 7.53 2.16 -9.13
N LEU A 14 8.05 1.57 -10.21
CA LEU A 14 9.35 0.93 -10.22
C LEU A 14 10.49 1.90 -9.90
N GLU A 15 10.34 3.19 -10.23
CA GLU A 15 11.39 4.18 -9.97
C GLU A 15 11.51 4.44 -8.47
N LYS A 16 10.39 4.65 -7.78
CA LYS A 16 10.36 4.77 -6.32
C LYS A 16 10.83 3.49 -5.65
N TRP A 17 10.43 2.33 -6.17
CA TRP A 17 10.89 1.05 -5.66
C TRP A 17 12.40 0.90 -5.76
N VAL A 18 13.01 1.21 -6.91
CA VAL A 18 14.46 1.05 -7.11
C VAL A 18 15.25 1.92 -6.12
N ASN A 19 14.79 3.14 -5.83
CA ASN A 19 15.43 4.00 -4.83
C ASN A 19 15.37 3.41 -3.41
N LEU A 20 14.21 2.86 -3.04
CA LEU A 20 14.02 2.17 -1.77
C LEU A 20 14.87 0.89 -1.70
N GLN A 21 14.88 0.12 -2.79
CA GLN A 21 15.66 -1.11 -2.95
C GLN A 21 17.17 -0.86 -2.78
N GLU A 22 17.71 0.21 -3.37
CA GLU A 22 19.12 0.60 -3.18
C GLU A 22 19.42 0.94 -1.72
N SER A 23 18.56 1.72 -1.08
CA SER A 23 18.74 2.11 0.34
C SER A 23 18.67 0.90 1.27
N LEU A 24 17.71 0.01 1.06
CA LEU A 24 17.55 -1.21 1.84
C LEU A 24 18.75 -2.13 1.68
N ALA A 25 19.23 -2.32 0.45
CA ALA A 25 20.38 -3.19 0.19
C ALA A 25 21.65 -2.70 0.92
N VAL A 26 21.86 -1.38 0.99
CA VAL A 26 22.99 -0.80 1.72
C VAL A 26 22.88 -1.03 3.23
N VAL A 27 21.72 -0.77 3.82
CA VAL A 27 21.53 -0.86 5.29
C VAL A 27 21.54 -2.30 5.79
N THR A 28 20.86 -3.19 5.08
CA THR A 28 20.70 -4.60 5.47
C THR A 28 21.89 -5.46 5.07
N LYS A 29 22.77 -4.95 4.20
CA LYS A 29 23.87 -5.69 3.55
C LYS A 29 23.41 -6.85 2.65
N VAL A 30 22.10 -6.99 2.42
CA VAL A 30 21.57 -7.96 1.47
C VAL A 30 21.47 -7.35 0.07
N ALA A 31 21.81 -8.11 -0.95
CA ALA A 31 21.47 -7.79 -2.32
C ALA A 31 19.97 -7.99 -2.56
N ILE A 32 19.32 -7.05 -3.24
CA ILE A 32 17.86 -7.08 -3.48
C ILE A 32 17.56 -6.91 -4.97
N ILE A 33 16.63 -7.70 -5.48
CA ILE A 33 16.17 -7.63 -6.88
C ILE A 33 14.71 -8.07 -6.99
N ILE A 34 13.95 -7.48 -7.90
CA ILE A 34 12.64 -8.01 -8.30
C ILE A 34 12.82 -8.91 -9.50
N VAL A 35 12.16 -10.07 -9.47
CA VAL A 35 12.07 -10.98 -10.62
C VAL A 35 10.61 -11.26 -11.01
N ASP A 36 10.39 -11.66 -12.26
CA ASP A 36 9.12 -12.22 -12.70
C ASP A 36 8.90 -13.64 -12.12
N TYR A 37 7.73 -14.22 -12.35
CA TYR A 37 7.39 -15.58 -11.90
C TYR A 37 8.31 -16.69 -12.46
N LYS A 38 9.10 -16.41 -13.50
CA LYS A 38 10.11 -17.32 -14.07
C LYS A 38 11.51 -17.08 -13.50
N GLY A 39 11.68 -16.12 -12.59
CA GLY A 39 12.97 -15.75 -12.02
C GLY A 39 13.79 -14.81 -12.90
N ASN A 40 13.23 -14.22 -13.95
CA ASN A 40 13.93 -13.23 -14.75
C ASN A 40 13.95 -11.87 -14.04
N PRO A 41 15.11 -11.19 -13.97
CA PRO A 41 15.20 -9.85 -13.40
C PRO A 41 14.25 -8.84 -14.05
N ILE A 42 13.48 -8.13 -13.22
CA ILE A 42 12.67 -6.96 -13.61
C ILE A 42 13.41 -5.67 -13.23
N THR A 43 14.01 -5.62 -12.05
CA THR A 43 14.82 -4.47 -11.60
C THR A 43 16.31 -4.74 -11.71
N LYS A 44 17.11 -3.67 -11.64
CA LYS A 44 18.55 -3.78 -11.42
C LYS A 44 18.79 -4.43 -10.06
N HIS A 45 19.80 -5.30 -9.97
CA HIS A 45 20.14 -6.00 -8.74
C HIS A 45 20.95 -5.09 -7.81
N SER A 46 20.28 -4.47 -6.84
CA SER A 46 20.91 -3.57 -5.86
C SER A 46 21.79 -4.37 -4.91
N GLY A 47 22.99 -3.87 -4.61
CA GLY A 47 23.91 -4.53 -3.68
C GLY A 47 24.44 -5.90 -4.14
N CYS A 48 24.30 -6.26 -5.42
CA CYS A 48 24.77 -7.56 -5.93
C CYS A 48 26.27 -7.77 -5.73
N HIS A 49 26.64 -8.81 -4.98
CA HIS A 49 28.02 -9.14 -4.65
C HIS A 49 28.77 -9.71 -5.86
N ARG A 50 30.10 -9.56 -5.86
CA ARG A 50 30.98 -9.88 -7.01
C ARG A 50 30.81 -11.32 -7.49
N PHE A 51 30.71 -12.28 -6.57
CA PHE A 51 30.52 -13.69 -6.89
C PHE A 51 29.24 -13.91 -7.70
N CYS A 52 28.10 -13.52 -7.14
CA CYS A 52 26.81 -13.71 -7.78
C CYS A 52 26.63 -12.87 -9.03
N LYS A 53 27.28 -11.70 -9.11
CA LYS A 53 27.35 -10.90 -10.33
C LYS A 53 28.07 -11.65 -11.45
N ALA A 54 29.20 -12.30 -11.15
CA ALA A 54 29.94 -13.10 -12.12
C ALA A 54 29.13 -14.35 -12.55
N VAL A 55 28.51 -15.05 -11.60
CA VAL A 55 27.66 -16.21 -11.86
C VAL A 55 26.46 -15.84 -12.74
N ARG A 56 25.72 -14.77 -12.40
CA ARG A 56 24.55 -14.31 -13.17
C ARG A 56 24.92 -13.72 -14.54
N ALA A 57 26.16 -13.31 -14.75
CA ALA A 57 26.64 -12.85 -16.06
C ALA A 57 27.02 -14.01 -17.01
N ASN A 58 27.26 -15.21 -16.48
CA ASN A 58 27.59 -16.38 -17.29
C ASN A 58 26.29 -17.01 -17.87
N PRO A 59 26.15 -17.13 -19.21
CA PRO A 59 24.94 -17.66 -19.84
C PRO A 59 24.57 -19.09 -19.44
N GLU A 60 25.55 -19.92 -19.07
CA GLU A 60 25.30 -21.29 -18.64
C GLU A 60 24.90 -21.40 -17.17
N LEU A 61 25.33 -20.45 -16.34
CA LEU A 61 25.07 -20.46 -14.89
C LEU A 61 23.81 -19.68 -14.52
N VAL A 62 23.49 -18.61 -15.25
CA VAL A 62 22.33 -17.75 -14.96
C VAL A 62 21.02 -18.52 -14.88
N LYS A 63 20.86 -19.58 -15.67
CA LYS A 63 19.68 -20.47 -15.65
C LYS A 63 19.46 -21.14 -14.29
N TYR A 64 20.52 -21.39 -13.52
CA TYR A 64 20.41 -21.92 -12.16
C TYR A 64 19.98 -20.85 -11.17
N CYS A 65 20.50 -19.63 -11.29
CA CYS A 65 20.03 -18.47 -10.50
C CYS A 65 18.53 -18.23 -10.72
N GLN A 66 18.10 -18.11 -11.97
CA GLN A 66 16.68 -17.89 -12.32
C GLN A 66 15.79 -19.03 -11.84
N LYS A 67 16.28 -20.28 -11.88
CA LYS A 67 15.56 -21.44 -11.36
C LYS A 67 15.45 -21.43 -9.84
N CYS A 68 16.48 -21.00 -9.12
CA CYS A 68 16.40 -20.75 -7.68
C CYS A 68 15.36 -19.67 -7.37
N ASP A 69 15.49 -18.50 -8.03
CA ASP A 69 14.58 -17.36 -7.87
C ASP A 69 13.11 -17.79 -8.10
N SER A 70 12.82 -18.47 -9.22
CA SER A 70 11.47 -18.94 -9.56
C SER A 70 10.91 -19.94 -8.53
N ARG A 71 11.71 -20.93 -8.12
CA ARG A 71 11.28 -21.92 -7.13
C ARG A 71 11.07 -21.30 -5.75
N GLY A 72 11.96 -20.41 -5.33
CA GLY A 72 11.87 -19.73 -4.04
C GLY A 72 10.59 -18.91 -3.97
N GLY A 73 10.29 -18.20 -5.05
CA GLY A 73 9.03 -17.46 -5.19
C GLY A 73 7.79 -18.36 -5.11
N LEU A 74 7.80 -19.53 -5.76
CA LEU A 74 6.69 -20.48 -5.69
C LEU A 74 6.49 -21.08 -4.29
N GLU A 75 7.57 -21.42 -3.59
CA GLU A 75 7.48 -21.90 -2.20
C GLU A 75 6.94 -20.80 -1.27
N ALA A 76 7.39 -19.55 -1.47
CA ALA A 76 6.87 -18.42 -0.71
C ALA A 76 5.36 -18.20 -0.95
N VAL A 77 4.88 -18.38 -2.18
CA VAL A 77 3.44 -18.38 -2.49
C VAL A 77 2.72 -19.54 -1.81
N ARG A 78 3.28 -20.76 -1.85
CA ARG A 78 2.67 -21.96 -1.27
C ARG A 78 2.47 -21.81 0.24
N LEU A 79 3.44 -21.22 0.93
CA LEU A 79 3.40 -20.99 2.38
C LEU A 79 2.71 -19.69 2.76
N ASN A 80 2.54 -18.77 1.81
CA ASN A 80 2.03 -17.42 2.01
C ASN A 80 2.86 -16.63 3.05
N GLU A 81 4.16 -16.83 3.03
CA GLU A 81 5.15 -16.18 3.91
C GLU A 81 6.50 -16.07 3.18
N PRO A 82 7.46 -15.28 3.69
CA PRO A 82 8.81 -15.24 3.14
C PRO A 82 9.47 -16.61 3.21
N TYR A 83 10.07 -17.03 2.11
CA TYR A 83 10.76 -18.31 2.05
C TYR A 83 12.27 -18.09 2.04
N ILE A 84 12.94 -18.55 3.09
CA ILE A 84 14.40 -18.48 3.25
C ILE A 84 14.99 -19.82 2.82
N TYR A 85 15.96 -19.81 1.91
CA TYR A 85 16.50 -21.03 1.32
C TYR A 85 17.97 -20.89 0.94
N LEU A 86 18.60 -22.03 0.62
CA LEU A 86 19.94 -22.06 0.04
C LEU A 86 19.85 -22.16 -1.48
N CYS A 87 20.52 -21.26 -2.18
CA CYS A 87 20.66 -21.35 -3.61
C CYS A 87 21.59 -22.52 -4.00
N HIS A 88 21.76 -22.74 -5.30
CA HIS A 88 22.60 -23.80 -5.86
C HIS A 88 24.11 -23.71 -5.55
N TYR A 89 24.56 -22.65 -4.86
CA TYR A 89 25.91 -22.50 -4.30
C TYR A 89 25.93 -22.50 -2.75
N ASN A 90 24.84 -22.87 -2.08
CA ASN A 90 24.70 -22.81 -0.62
C ASN A 90 24.81 -21.40 -0.03
N ILE A 91 24.39 -20.40 -0.81
CA ILE A 91 24.26 -19.02 -0.36
C ILE A 91 22.80 -18.82 0.04
N VAL A 92 22.56 -18.14 1.17
CA VAL A 92 21.21 -17.80 1.60
C VAL A 92 20.60 -16.77 0.68
N ASP A 93 19.36 -17.05 0.29
CA ASP A 93 18.48 -16.15 -0.45
C ASP A 93 17.08 -16.22 0.18
N ILE A 94 16.30 -15.16 -0.01
CA ILE A 94 14.97 -14.96 0.56
C ILE A 94 14.05 -14.63 -0.60
N ALA A 95 12.92 -15.33 -0.72
CA ALA A 95 11.88 -15.01 -1.68
C ALA A 95 10.65 -14.43 -0.98
N ILE A 96 10.18 -13.29 -1.46
CA ILE A 96 9.01 -12.57 -0.97
C ILE A 96 8.01 -12.48 -2.12
N PRO A 97 6.84 -13.14 -2.01
CA PRO A 97 5.94 -13.29 -3.14
C PRO A 97 5.21 -11.98 -3.42
N ILE A 98 5.13 -11.59 -4.70
CA ILE A 98 4.31 -10.48 -5.18
C ILE A 98 3.06 -11.08 -5.82
N ILE A 99 1.94 -10.92 -5.12
CA ILE A 99 0.63 -11.44 -5.54
C ILE A 99 -0.28 -10.25 -5.81
N ILE A 100 -0.87 -10.20 -6.99
CA ILE A 100 -1.81 -9.16 -7.41
C ILE A 100 -3.09 -9.86 -7.87
N ASP A 101 -4.23 -9.49 -7.28
CA ASP A 101 -5.55 -10.08 -7.58
C ASP A 101 -5.55 -11.62 -7.51
N GLY A 102 -4.88 -12.17 -6.49
CA GLY A 102 -4.73 -13.61 -6.30
C GLY A 102 -3.82 -14.31 -7.31
N LYS A 103 -3.18 -13.57 -8.22
CA LYS A 103 -2.23 -14.12 -9.21
C LYS A 103 -0.80 -13.82 -8.78
N TYR A 104 0.02 -14.86 -8.80
CA TYR A 104 1.46 -14.74 -8.61
C TYR A 104 2.11 -14.09 -9.84
N ILE A 105 2.71 -12.92 -9.65
CA ILE A 105 3.32 -12.14 -10.74
C ILE A 105 4.84 -12.27 -10.73
N GLY A 106 5.45 -12.40 -9.56
CA GLY A 106 6.88 -12.44 -9.37
C GLY A 106 7.23 -12.35 -7.90
N ALA A 107 8.50 -12.09 -7.58
CA ALA A 107 8.93 -12.00 -6.20
C ALA A 107 10.07 -11.00 -6.03
N VAL A 108 10.14 -10.42 -4.83
CA VAL A 108 11.35 -9.72 -4.36
C VAL A 108 12.29 -10.79 -3.82
N MET A 109 13.50 -10.84 -4.38
CA MET A 109 14.59 -11.67 -3.90
C MET A 109 15.52 -10.82 -3.03
N ALA A 110 15.95 -11.38 -1.90
CA ALA A 110 16.86 -10.74 -0.97
C ALA A 110 17.90 -11.75 -0.45
N GLY A 111 19.17 -11.50 -0.70
CA GLY A 111 20.28 -12.42 -0.40
C GLY A 111 21.58 -11.65 -0.51
N GLN A 112 22.59 -12.02 -1.25
CA GLN A 112 23.31 -13.26 -1.12
C GLN A 112 24.21 -13.18 0.11
N VAL A 113 23.89 -13.94 1.15
CA VAL A 113 24.65 -13.92 2.41
C VAL A 113 25.01 -15.34 2.84
N LYS A 114 26.05 -15.46 3.67
CA LYS A 114 26.40 -16.70 4.36
C LYS A 114 25.87 -16.64 5.79
N LEU A 115 25.56 -17.80 6.37
CA LEU A 115 25.20 -17.88 7.78
C LEU A 115 26.44 -17.97 8.66
N SER A 116 26.42 -17.28 9.79
CA SER A 116 27.49 -17.35 10.80
C SER A 116 27.55 -18.69 11.53
N ASN A 117 26.40 -19.35 11.72
CA ASN A 117 26.29 -20.64 12.41
C ASN A 117 26.04 -21.78 11.41
N THR A 118 26.95 -22.75 11.38
CA THR A 118 26.89 -23.95 10.51
C THR A 118 25.69 -24.85 10.80
N ASN A 119 25.15 -24.86 12.02
CA ASN A 119 23.98 -25.69 12.34
C ASN A 119 22.68 -25.12 11.74
N ALA A 120 22.64 -23.83 11.40
CA ALA A 120 21.47 -23.21 10.77
C ALA A 120 21.40 -23.51 9.26
N SER A 121 22.53 -23.81 8.60
CA SER A 121 22.52 -24.28 7.21
C SER A 121 21.93 -25.69 7.05
N ASP A 122 21.92 -26.50 8.10
CA ASP A 122 21.27 -27.82 8.09
C ASP A 122 19.74 -27.72 8.13
N ILE A 123 19.20 -26.55 8.50
CA ILE A 123 17.76 -26.27 8.57
C ILE A 123 17.23 -25.83 7.20
N LEU A 124 18.07 -25.19 6.39
CA LEU A 124 17.65 -24.60 5.12
C LEU A 124 17.79 -25.58 3.96
N GLU A 125 16.75 -25.69 3.16
CA GLU A 125 16.78 -26.52 1.95
C GLU A 125 17.64 -25.88 0.86
N GLN A 126 18.47 -26.69 0.19
CA GLN A 126 19.08 -26.31 -1.08
C GLN A 126 18.06 -26.47 -2.22
N ILE A 127 17.45 -25.36 -2.62
CA ILE A 127 16.26 -25.34 -3.49
C ILE A 127 16.50 -25.89 -4.91
N VAL A 128 17.76 -25.84 -5.36
CA VAL A 128 18.21 -26.44 -6.61
C VAL A 128 19.55 -27.12 -6.36
N GLY A 129 19.52 -28.46 -6.36
CA GLY A 129 20.74 -29.25 -6.36
C GLY A 129 21.50 -29.16 -7.69
N THR A 130 22.83 -29.10 -7.60
CA THR A 130 23.76 -29.05 -8.75
C THR A 130 24.78 -30.19 -8.74
N SER A 131 24.53 -31.21 -7.92
CA SER A 131 25.36 -32.40 -7.74
C SER A 131 25.72 -32.99 -9.11
N ASN A 132 26.96 -32.77 -9.55
CA ASN A 132 27.60 -33.26 -10.79
C ASN A 132 27.68 -32.30 -12.00
N ASN A 133 27.37 -31.00 -11.86
CA ASN A 133 27.68 -30.07 -12.94
C ASN A 133 29.12 -29.52 -12.84
N PHE A 134 29.98 -29.93 -13.78
CA PHE A 134 31.38 -29.49 -13.89
C PHE A 134 31.50 -27.95 -13.97
N ILE A 135 30.62 -27.29 -14.73
CA ILE A 135 30.66 -25.84 -14.94
C ILE A 135 30.38 -25.09 -13.63
N VAL A 136 29.44 -25.60 -12.82
CA VAL A 136 29.10 -25.02 -11.50
C VAL A 136 30.28 -25.16 -10.54
N LYS A 137 30.92 -26.33 -10.48
CA LYS A 137 32.10 -26.55 -9.63
C LYS A 137 33.27 -25.66 -10.05
N LYS A 138 33.55 -25.61 -11.36
CA LYS A 138 34.62 -24.78 -11.92
C LYS A 138 34.40 -23.30 -11.60
N ALA A 139 33.18 -22.79 -11.73
CA ALA A 139 32.90 -21.39 -11.41
C ALA A 139 33.08 -21.06 -9.92
N LEU A 140 32.77 -22.00 -9.02
CA LEU A 140 33.07 -21.82 -7.59
C LEU A 140 34.58 -21.74 -7.34
N GLU A 141 35.38 -22.54 -8.03
CA GLU A 141 36.85 -22.51 -7.97
C GLU A 141 37.40 -21.19 -8.55
N ASP A 142 36.96 -20.81 -9.75
CA ASP A 142 37.40 -19.60 -10.47
C ASP A 142 37.09 -18.32 -9.68
N PHE A 143 35.97 -18.29 -8.95
CA PHE A 143 35.50 -17.11 -8.20
C PHE A 143 35.57 -17.27 -6.67
N LYS A 144 36.38 -18.20 -6.17
CA LYS A 144 36.46 -18.52 -4.74
C LYS A 144 36.70 -17.29 -3.84
N ASN A 145 37.62 -16.41 -4.23
CA ASN A 145 37.90 -15.19 -3.46
C ASN A 145 36.65 -14.31 -3.31
N TYR A 146 35.83 -14.18 -4.37
CA TYR A 146 34.59 -13.40 -4.32
C TYR A 146 33.50 -14.09 -3.48
N TYR A 147 33.51 -15.42 -3.44
CA TYR A 147 32.61 -16.19 -2.59
C TYR A 147 32.96 -16.01 -1.10
N ASP A 148 34.25 -15.97 -0.79
CA ASP A 148 34.74 -15.77 0.57
C ASP A 148 34.41 -14.36 1.10
N GLU A 149 34.37 -13.36 0.22
CA GLU A 149 33.96 -11.97 0.51
C GLU A 149 32.46 -11.78 0.80
N LEU A 150 31.60 -12.80 0.59
CA LEU A 150 30.17 -12.67 0.85
C LEU A 150 29.89 -12.30 2.32
N PRO A 151 28.94 -11.37 2.57
CA PRO A 151 28.59 -10.95 3.91
C PRO A 151 28.07 -12.13 4.73
N ILE A 152 28.38 -12.11 6.03
CA ILE A 152 27.97 -13.14 6.98
C ILE A 152 26.94 -12.51 7.92
N LEU A 153 25.78 -13.15 8.04
CA LEU A 153 24.69 -12.76 8.95
C LEU A 153 24.28 -13.95 9.82
N SER A 154 23.72 -13.69 10.99
CA SER A 154 23.00 -14.70 11.75
C SER A 154 21.66 -15.04 11.11
N TYR A 155 21.13 -16.23 11.41
CA TYR A 155 19.81 -16.62 10.91
C TYR A 155 18.69 -15.68 11.40
N GLU A 156 18.81 -15.17 12.64
CA GLU A 156 17.84 -14.23 13.18
C GLU A 156 17.85 -12.90 12.41
N GLU A 157 19.03 -12.37 12.06
CA GLU A 157 19.12 -11.17 11.21
C GLU A 157 18.47 -11.40 9.83
N VAL A 158 18.72 -12.56 9.20
CA VAL A 158 18.10 -12.92 7.91
C VAL A 158 16.58 -12.98 8.03
N LYS A 159 16.07 -13.58 9.11
CA LYS A 159 14.63 -13.70 9.38
C LYS A 159 13.97 -12.35 9.60
N GLU A 160 14.58 -11.47 10.38
CA GLU A 160 14.06 -10.11 10.61
C GLU A 160 14.05 -9.28 9.32
N ILE A 161 15.10 -9.40 8.48
CA ILE A 161 15.13 -8.79 7.15
C ILE A 161 13.99 -9.32 6.28
N ALA A 162 13.77 -10.64 6.25
CA ALA A 162 12.69 -11.26 5.48
C ALA A 162 11.31 -10.73 5.90
N ASN A 163 11.03 -10.66 7.21
CA ASN A 163 9.77 -10.17 7.77
C ASN A 163 9.53 -8.68 7.48
N MET A 164 10.57 -7.86 7.62
CA MET A 164 10.52 -6.43 7.32
C MET A 164 10.20 -6.21 5.84
N LEU A 165 10.95 -6.86 4.94
CA LEU A 165 10.76 -6.71 3.50
C LEU A 165 9.37 -7.21 3.06
N PHE A 166 8.86 -8.30 3.65
CA PHE A 166 7.52 -8.80 3.37
C PHE A 166 6.43 -7.82 3.77
N SER A 167 6.52 -7.25 4.98
CA SER A 167 5.58 -6.24 5.47
C SER A 167 5.57 -5.01 4.58
N LEU A 168 6.76 -4.56 4.16
CA LEU A 168 6.92 -3.42 3.25
C LEU A 168 6.34 -3.71 1.86
N CYS A 169 6.59 -4.91 1.31
CA CYS A 169 6.04 -5.30 0.02
C CYS A 169 4.52 -5.33 0.05
N ASN A 170 3.92 -5.94 1.08
CA ASN A 170 2.47 -6.01 1.22
C ASN A 170 1.85 -4.62 1.32
N TYR A 171 2.43 -3.74 2.15
CA TYR A 171 1.98 -2.35 2.27
C TYR A 171 2.00 -1.61 0.93
N LEU A 172 3.09 -1.74 0.16
CA LEU A 172 3.23 -1.05 -1.13
C LEU A 172 2.30 -1.61 -2.21
N ILE A 173 2.06 -2.92 -2.21
CA ILE A 173 1.11 -3.55 -3.13
C ILE A 173 -0.32 -3.11 -2.79
N GLU A 174 -0.69 -3.10 -1.51
CA GLU A 174 -2.00 -2.62 -1.04
C GLU A 174 -2.23 -1.17 -1.46
N GLU A 175 -1.28 -0.28 -1.18
CA GLU A 175 -1.37 1.15 -1.53
C GLU A 175 -1.47 1.37 -3.06
N ALA A 176 -0.75 0.57 -3.84
CA ALA A 176 -0.78 0.62 -5.30
C ALA A 176 -2.14 0.19 -5.89
N LEU A 177 -2.71 -0.89 -5.35
CA LEU A 177 -4.01 -1.40 -5.81
C LEU A 177 -5.13 -0.42 -5.49
N ASP A 178 -5.09 0.20 -4.31
CA ASP A 178 -6.06 1.24 -3.93
C ASP A 178 -6.00 2.43 -4.90
N LYS A 179 -4.80 2.94 -5.22
CA LYS A 179 -4.64 4.04 -6.18
C LYS A 179 -5.12 3.71 -7.58
N ASN A 180 -4.83 2.50 -8.07
CA ASN A 180 -5.23 2.06 -9.41
C ASN A 180 -6.74 1.89 -9.54
N LEU A 181 -7.37 1.29 -8.53
CA LEU A 181 -8.82 1.14 -8.43
C LEU A 181 -9.51 2.51 -8.48
N ILE A 182 -9.00 3.47 -7.69
CA ILE A 182 -9.47 4.85 -7.72
C ILE A 182 -9.29 5.46 -9.12
N SER A 183 -8.12 5.32 -9.76
CA SER A 183 -7.84 5.87 -11.10
C SER A 183 -8.73 5.30 -12.20
N GLU A 184 -9.00 4.00 -12.18
CA GLU A 184 -9.87 3.34 -13.15
C GLU A 184 -11.33 3.78 -12.97
N MET A 185 -11.79 3.92 -11.73
CA MET A 185 -13.10 4.43 -11.42
C MET A 185 -13.28 5.90 -11.87
N TYR A 186 -12.30 6.79 -11.62
CA TYR A 186 -12.34 8.16 -12.14
C TYR A 186 -12.43 8.20 -13.67
N ARG A 187 -11.68 7.34 -14.37
CA ARG A 187 -11.72 7.26 -15.85
C ARG A 187 -13.07 6.79 -16.36
N ASN A 188 -13.71 5.84 -15.70
CA ASN A 188 -15.01 5.32 -16.11
C ASN A 188 -16.15 6.30 -15.84
N THR A 189 -16.11 7.07 -14.74
CA THR A 189 -17.06 8.15 -14.45
C THR A 189 -16.98 9.28 -15.47
N ILE A 190 -15.80 9.56 -16.02
CA ILE A 190 -15.62 10.57 -17.09
C ILE A 190 -16.07 10.05 -18.46
N LYS A 191 -15.99 8.73 -18.71
CA LYS A 191 -16.30 8.13 -20.03
C LYS A 191 -17.77 7.78 -20.26
N ASN A 192 -18.50 7.31 -19.25
CA ASN A 192 -19.87 6.83 -19.44
C ASN A 192 -20.82 7.45 -18.40
N GLN A 193 -21.74 8.29 -18.88
CA GLN A 193 -22.88 8.81 -18.12
C GLN A 193 -23.98 7.74 -17.89
N SER A 194 -23.68 6.45 -18.04
CA SER A 194 -24.65 5.36 -17.92
C SER A 194 -24.00 4.06 -17.46
N GLU A 195 -24.53 3.56 -16.34
CA GLU A 195 -24.46 2.19 -15.78
C GLU A 195 -23.09 1.52 -15.67
N ILE A 196 -22.69 1.32 -14.41
CA ILE A 196 -21.52 0.55 -14.00
C ILE A 196 -21.77 -0.92 -14.35
N ASP A 197 -21.09 -1.42 -15.37
CA ASP A 197 -21.14 -2.83 -15.77
C ASP A 197 -20.53 -3.71 -14.67
N SER A 198 -21.36 -4.55 -14.06
CA SER A 198 -21.01 -5.45 -12.94
C SER A 198 -19.95 -6.50 -13.30
N ASN A 199 -19.59 -6.64 -14.57
CA ASN A 199 -18.59 -7.60 -15.03
C ASN A 199 -17.13 -7.16 -14.82
N ILE A 200 -16.87 -5.93 -14.37
CA ILE A 200 -15.51 -5.41 -14.13
C ILE A 200 -14.90 -5.97 -12.80
N LEU A 201 -15.73 -6.57 -11.94
CA LEU A 201 -15.39 -6.86 -10.54
C LEU A 201 -14.88 -8.29 -10.24
N THR A 202 -14.53 -9.10 -11.25
CA THR A 202 -14.24 -10.54 -11.04
C THR A 202 -12.86 -10.86 -10.46
N GLY A 203 -12.14 -9.91 -9.86
CA GLY A 203 -10.77 -10.11 -9.35
C GLY A 203 -10.44 -9.52 -7.98
N TYR A 204 -11.36 -8.76 -7.36
CA TYR A 204 -11.06 -7.99 -6.14
C TYR A 204 -11.71 -8.63 -4.91
N THR A 205 -10.95 -8.75 -3.82
CA THR A 205 -11.46 -9.23 -2.52
C THR A 205 -12.55 -8.30 -1.99
N ILE A 206 -13.55 -8.83 -1.27
CA ILE A 206 -14.75 -8.11 -0.78
C ILE A 206 -14.41 -6.80 -0.03
N LYS A 207 -13.29 -6.75 0.72
CA LYS A 207 -12.80 -5.52 1.38
C LYS A 207 -12.45 -4.40 0.39
N ASN A 208 -11.85 -4.76 -0.75
CA ASN A 208 -11.45 -3.82 -1.80
C ASN A 208 -12.68 -3.27 -2.53
N ILE A 209 -13.77 -4.05 -2.59
CA ILE A 209 -15.07 -3.63 -3.14
C ILE A 209 -15.79 -2.65 -2.22
N GLU A 210 -15.71 -2.85 -0.89
CA GLU A 210 -16.31 -1.92 0.09
C GLU A 210 -15.58 -0.57 0.12
N HIS A 211 -14.25 -0.58 -0.01
CA HIS A 211 -13.42 0.61 -0.13
C HIS A 211 -13.63 1.32 -1.49
N ALA A 212 -13.73 0.57 -2.59
CA ALA A 212 -14.09 1.11 -3.90
C ALA A 212 -15.49 1.76 -3.90
N LYS A 213 -16.50 1.12 -3.32
CA LYS A 213 -17.85 1.70 -3.20
C LYS A 213 -17.83 3.01 -2.41
N LYS A 214 -16.94 3.13 -1.42
CA LYS A 214 -16.73 4.33 -0.60
C LYS A 214 -16.23 5.49 -1.46
N GLU A 215 -15.26 5.22 -2.33
CA GLU A 215 -14.67 6.20 -3.24
C GLU A 215 -15.55 6.51 -4.48
N ILE A 216 -16.36 5.56 -4.98
CA ILE A 216 -17.37 5.78 -6.03
C ILE A 216 -18.43 6.77 -5.55
N SER A 217 -18.89 6.64 -4.30
CA SER A 217 -19.85 7.59 -3.71
C SER A 217 -19.31 9.02 -3.78
N ASN A 218 -18.01 9.19 -3.56
CA ASN A 218 -17.34 10.49 -3.55
C ASN A 218 -17.22 11.08 -4.97
N ALA A 219 -16.89 10.23 -5.94
CA ALA A 219 -16.74 10.63 -7.34
C ALA A 219 -18.08 10.96 -8.03
N ILE A 220 -19.16 10.25 -7.71
CA ILE A 220 -20.50 10.55 -8.25
C ILE A 220 -21.02 11.88 -7.69
N ILE A 221 -20.73 12.19 -6.42
CA ILE A 221 -21.15 13.45 -5.78
C ILE A 221 -20.45 14.66 -6.40
N ASN A 222 -19.17 14.54 -6.75
CA ASN A 222 -18.41 15.58 -7.45
C ASN A 222 -18.94 15.88 -8.87
N ALA A 223 -19.58 14.91 -9.52
CA ALA A 223 -20.17 15.10 -10.86
C ALA A 223 -21.51 15.88 -10.84
N TYR A 224 -22.18 15.97 -9.68
CA TYR A 224 -23.47 16.66 -9.54
C TYR A 224 -23.36 18.07 -8.94
N THR A 225 -22.22 18.46 -8.35
CA THR A 225 -22.07 19.74 -7.63
C THR A 225 -21.23 20.81 -8.33
N GLY A 226 -20.55 20.51 -9.45
CA GLY A 226 -19.94 21.54 -10.29
C GLY A 226 -18.81 22.38 -9.66
N GLU A 227 -18.21 21.94 -8.56
CA GLU A 227 -17.10 22.65 -7.90
C GLU A 227 -15.82 21.79 -7.82
N LYS A 228 -14.67 22.43 -8.06
CA LYS A 228 -13.32 21.84 -8.11
C LYS A 228 -12.88 21.28 -6.75
N PRO A 229 -11.95 20.31 -6.72
CA PRO A 229 -11.60 19.57 -5.52
C PRO A 229 -10.68 20.38 -4.61
N SER A 230 -11.16 20.65 -3.41
CA SER A 230 -10.34 20.97 -2.24
C SER A 230 -10.35 19.78 -1.30
N SER A 231 -9.15 19.45 -0.83
CA SER A 231 -8.74 18.23 -0.15
C SER A 231 -9.40 17.97 1.20
N ASN A 232 -9.53 16.67 1.48
CA ASN A 232 -9.81 16.02 2.75
C ASN A 232 -11.29 15.93 3.18
N GLY A 233 -11.83 14.74 3.00
CA GLY A 233 -13.06 14.29 3.66
C GLY A 233 -13.30 12.83 3.33
N GLU A 234 -12.98 11.93 4.27
CA GLU A 234 -13.43 10.55 4.22
C GLU A 234 -14.97 10.52 4.20
N MET A 235 -15.57 10.23 3.06
CA MET A 235 -17.01 9.93 3.00
C MET A 235 -17.23 8.44 3.10
N ILE A 236 -18.23 8.05 3.88
CA ILE A 236 -18.58 6.68 4.24
C ILE A 236 -19.41 6.02 3.12
N THR A 237 -19.21 4.73 2.88
CA THR A 237 -20.17 3.83 2.22
C THR A 237 -21.40 3.60 3.10
N VAL A 238 -22.21 4.64 3.25
CA VAL A 238 -23.46 4.58 4.02
C VAL A 238 -24.52 3.81 3.24
N SER A 239 -25.32 2.98 3.91
CA SER A 239 -26.49 2.34 3.32
C SER A 239 -27.45 3.37 2.73
N ASN A 240 -28.27 2.94 1.76
CA ASN A 240 -29.34 3.78 1.18
C ASN A 240 -30.23 4.44 2.26
N THR A 241 -30.31 3.83 3.43
CA THR A 241 -31.04 4.34 4.60
C THR A 241 -30.41 5.61 5.20
N LEU A 242 -29.08 5.70 5.29
CA LEU A 242 -28.37 6.83 5.90
C LEU A 242 -27.96 7.92 4.90
N LYS A 243 -27.96 7.59 3.61
CA LYS A 243 -27.59 8.48 2.51
C LYS A 243 -28.29 9.85 2.55
N PRO A 244 -29.62 9.96 2.74
CA PRO A 244 -30.30 11.26 2.77
C PRO A 244 -29.80 12.18 3.90
N GLY A 245 -29.47 11.60 5.07
CA GLY A 245 -28.92 12.35 6.20
C GLY A 245 -27.51 12.84 5.94
N ILE A 246 -26.67 12.02 5.32
CA ILE A 246 -25.30 12.42 4.94
C ILE A 246 -25.32 13.48 3.84
N GLU A 247 -26.15 13.36 2.81
CA GLU A 247 -26.27 14.39 1.76
C GLU A 247 -26.73 15.74 2.34
N TYR A 248 -27.68 15.70 3.27
CA TYR A 248 -28.10 16.91 3.98
C TYR A 248 -26.95 17.57 4.75
N LEU A 249 -26.14 16.77 5.45
CA LEU A 249 -24.97 17.25 6.20
C LEU A 249 -24.00 18.02 5.32
N TYR A 250 -23.67 17.50 4.13
CA TYR A 250 -22.73 18.15 3.20
C TYR A 250 -23.30 19.42 2.57
N LYS A 251 -24.62 19.48 2.36
CA LYS A 251 -25.31 20.65 1.80
C LYS A 251 -25.51 21.79 2.81
N HIS A 252 -25.51 21.49 4.11
CA HIS A 252 -25.81 22.45 5.17
C HIS A 252 -24.64 22.57 6.17
N LYS A 253 -23.46 22.93 5.67
CA LYS A 253 -22.20 22.98 6.45
C LYS A 253 -22.29 23.91 7.67
N SER A 254 -23.00 25.03 7.53
CA SER A 254 -23.17 26.06 8.56
C SER A 254 -24.22 25.72 9.61
N GLU A 255 -24.92 24.58 9.49
CA GLU A 255 -25.91 24.17 10.47
C GLU A 255 -25.31 23.30 11.58
N ASN A 256 -25.88 23.42 12.79
CA ASN A 256 -25.63 22.47 13.86
C ASN A 256 -26.56 21.25 13.68
N VAL A 257 -26.03 20.20 13.07
CA VAL A 257 -26.73 18.96 12.78
C VAL A 257 -26.65 17.96 13.95
N THR A 258 -27.79 17.39 14.32
CA THR A 258 -27.89 16.36 15.36
C THR A 258 -28.29 15.01 14.78
N ALA A 259 -27.98 13.92 15.50
CA ALA A 259 -28.41 12.57 15.10
C ALA A 259 -29.94 12.46 14.99
N GLU A 260 -30.69 13.20 15.81
CA GLU A 260 -32.16 13.25 15.74
C GLU A 260 -32.65 13.93 14.47
N LYS A 261 -32.00 15.02 14.04
CA LYS A 261 -32.34 15.70 12.79
C LYS A 261 -32.07 14.76 11.60
N MET A 262 -30.92 14.09 11.61
CA MET A 262 -30.56 13.16 10.54
C MET A 262 -31.44 11.93 10.51
N SER A 263 -31.87 11.40 11.66
CA SER A 263 -32.77 10.25 11.71
C SER A 263 -34.14 10.58 11.08
N LYS A 264 -34.66 11.80 11.30
CA LYS A 264 -35.89 12.28 10.66
C LYS A 264 -35.76 12.35 9.13
N ILE A 265 -34.64 12.88 8.64
CA ILE A 265 -34.34 12.96 7.20
C ILE A 265 -34.20 11.57 6.58
N CYS A 266 -33.63 10.63 7.32
CA CYS A 266 -33.48 9.23 6.91
C CYS A 266 -34.77 8.40 7.12
N HIS A 267 -35.86 8.99 7.62
CA HIS A 267 -37.11 8.31 7.95
C HIS A 267 -36.95 7.11 8.89
N ILE A 268 -36.05 7.20 9.87
CA ILE A 268 -35.79 6.15 10.86
C ILE A 268 -35.75 6.70 12.30
N SER A 269 -35.85 5.81 13.28
CA SER A 269 -35.72 6.21 14.69
C SER A 269 -34.28 6.64 15.03
N SER A 270 -34.13 7.60 15.94
CA SER A 270 -32.81 8.10 16.38
C SER A 270 -31.90 7.00 16.96
N SER A 271 -32.49 6.01 17.65
CA SER A 271 -31.78 4.82 18.16
C SER A 271 -31.32 3.88 17.04
N TYR A 272 -32.14 3.69 16.00
CA TYR A 272 -31.72 2.89 14.84
C TYR A 272 -30.65 3.62 14.03
N PHE A 273 -30.81 4.93 13.81
CA PHE A 273 -29.82 5.78 13.16
C PHE A 273 -28.47 5.69 13.86
N SER A 274 -28.42 5.89 15.18
CA SER A 274 -27.14 5.89 15.92
C SER A 274 -26.43 4.54 15.86
N ARG A 275 -27.17 3.43 15.97
CA ARG A 275 -26.61 2.07 15.87
C ARG A 275 -26.14 1.76 14.45
N LEU A 276 -26.95 2.10 13.45
CA LEU A 276 -26.64 1.88 12.04
C LEU A 276 -25.43 2.71 11.63
N PHE A 277 -25.36 3.97 12.08
CA PHE A 277 -24.25 4.86 11.82
C PHE A 277 -22.95 4.31 12.39
N ILE A 278 -22.91 3.93 13.67
CA ILE A 278 -21.70 3.33 14.27
C ILE A 278 -21.31 2.03 13.55
N LYS A 279 -22.28 1.20 13.18
CA LYS A 279 -22.04 -0.05 12.45
C LYS A 279 -21.38 0.19 11.09
N GLU A 280 -21.76 1.25 10.39
CA GLU A 280 -21.29 1.55 9.04
C GLU A 280 -20.04 2.46 9.01
N THR A 281 -19.87 3.33 10.00
CA THR A 281 -18.78 4.32 10.05
C THR A 281 -17.68 3.96 11.04
N GLY A 282 -17.94 3.04 11.96
CA GLY A 282 -17.07 2.72 13.08
C GLY A 282 -17.10 3.77 14.21
N GLU A 283 -17.86 4.87 14.09
CA GLU A 283 -17.86 5.94 15.08
C GLU A 283 -19.23 6.62 15.29
N LYS A 284 -19.33 7.42 16.37
CA LYS A 284 -20.55 8.16 16.69
C LYS A 284 -20.75 9.32 15.72
N PHE A 285 -22.00 9.58 15.33
CA PHE A 285 -22.37 10.67 14.42
C PHE A 285 -21.82 12.04 14.84
N SER A 286 -21.89 12.39 16.13
CA SER A 286 -21.36 13.66 16.64
C SER A 286 -19.84 13.78 16.49
N THR A 287 -19.11 12.67 16.66
CA THR A 287 -17.67 12.61 16.41
C THR A 287 -17.36 12.81 14.93
N TYR A 288 -18.10 12.11 14.06
CA TYR A 288 -17.96 12.23 12.61
C TYR A 288 -18.16 13.67 12.12
N VAL A 289 -19.26 14.32 12.53
CA VAL A 289 -19.55 15.72 12.19
C VAL A 289 -18.43 16.64 12.67
N SER A 290 -17.91 16.41 13.87
CA SER A 290 -16.82 17.24 14.41
C SER A 290 -15.56 17.13 13.57
N LYS A 291 -15.15 15.90 13.18
CA LYS A 291 -14.00 15.67 12.30
C LYS A 291 -14.19 16.33 10.93
N LEU A 292 -15.36 16.13 10.33
CA LEU A 292 -15.69 16.68 9.02
C LEU A 292 -15.61 18.22 9.01
N LYS A 293 -16.15 18.88 10.05
CA LYS A 293 -16.04 20.33 10.20
C LYS A 293 -14.59 20.80 10.39
N ILE A 294 -13.72 20.01 11.02
CA ILE A 294 -12.29 20.36 11.13
C ILE A 294 -11.59 20.29 9.77
N GLU A 295 -11.90 19.29 8.93
CA GLU A 295 -11.33 19.23 7.58
C GLU A 295 -11.79 20.39 6.70
N TRP A 296 -13.07 20.78 6.77
CA TRP A 296 -13.55 22.00 6.13
C TRP A 296 -12.84 23.25 6.68
N ALA A 297 -12.60 23.31 7.99
CA ALA A 297 -11.85 24.41 8.59
C ALA A 297 -10.42 24.49 8.05
N LYS A 298 -9.72 23.35 7.90
CA LYS A 298 -8.36 23.30 7.33
C LYS A 298 -8.32 23.85 5.91
N SER A 299 -9.27 23.43 5.07
CA SER A 299 -9.43 23.94 3.71
C SER A 299 -9.58 25.46 3.70
N ILE A 300 -10.48 26.00 4.53
CA ILE A 300 -10.70 27.46 4.62
C ILE A 300 -9.46 28.18 5.17
N LEU A 301 -8.75 27.59 6.13
CA LEU A 301 -7.53 28.17 6.71
C LEU A 301 -6.37 28.28 5.70
N GLU A 302 -6.28 27.32 4.78
CA GLU A 302 -5.25 27.22 3.74
C GLU A 302 -5.57 28.12 2.55
N GLU A 303 -6.83 28.17 2.12
CA GLU A 303 -7.25 28.82 0.88
C GLU A 303 -7.64 30.29 1.06
N THR A 304 -7.99 30.71 2.29
CA THR A 304 -8.54 32.04 2.55
C THR A 304 -7.83 32.78 3.68
N ASP A 305 -8.11 34.07 3.82
CA ASP A 305 -7.68 34.92 4.96
C ASP A 305 -8.79 35.12 6.00
N MET A 306 -9.90 34.37 5.90
CA MET A 306 -11.05 34.46 6.80
C MET A 306 -10.62 34.32 8.27
N ASN A 307 -11.11 35.18 9.17
CA ASN A 307 -10.66 35.15 10.55
C ASN A 307 -11.25 33.93 11.31
N ILE A 308 -10.66 33.57 12.45
CA ILE A 308 -11.02 32.35 13.19
C ILE A 308 -12.48 32.37 13.69
N ASN A 309 -13.03 33.54 13.97
CA ASN A 309 -14.43 33.68 14.39
C ASN A 309 -15.38 33.45 13.20
N GLU A 310 -15.07 34.05 12.04
CA GLU A 310 -15.83 33.85 10.80
C GLU A 310 -15.83 32.37 10.37
N ILE A 311 -14.69 31.68 10.46
CA ILE A 311 -14.61 30.24 10.16
C ILE A 311 -15.48 29.41 11.12
N SER A 312 -15.50 29.80 12.40
CA SER A 312 -16.35 29.15 13.40
C SER A 312 -17.83 29.29 13.06
N GLU A 313 -18.26 30.49 12.66
CA GLU A 313 -19.64 30.79 12.26
C GLU A 313 -20.03 30.07 10.96
N GLU A 314 -19.16 30.11 9.94
CA GLU A 314 -19.34 29.46 8.65
C GLU A 314 -19.55 27.95 8.78
N LEU A 315 -18.89 27.34 9.76
CA LEU A 315 -19.00 25.92 10.07
C LEU A 315 -20.07 25.60 11.12
N GLY A 316 -20.87 26.59 11.54
CA GLY A 316 -21.99 26.38 12.46
C GLY A 316 -21.60 26.00 13.89
N PHE A 317 -20.42 26.42 14.35
CA PHE A 317 -20.05 26.32 15.76
C PHE A 317 -20.65 27.51 16.52
N SER A 318 -21.33 27.23 17.63
CA SER A 318 -22.00 28.26 18.44
C SER A 318 -21.04 29.26 19.08
N GLU A 319 -19.79 28.84 19.36
CA GLU A 319 -18.77 29.69 19.97
C GLU A 319 -17.38 29.37 19.38
N SER A 320 -16.61 30.42 19.06
CA SER A 320 -15.25 30.28 18.52
C SER A 320 -14.27 29.61 19.48
N GLY A 321 -14.46 29.79 20.79
CA GLY A 321 -13.69 29.09 21.82
C GLY A 321 -13.87 27.57 21.75
N TYR A 322 -15.09 27.10 21.46
CA TYR A 322 -15.37 25.68 21.30
C TYR A 322 -14.75 25.13 20.01
N PHE A 323 -14.85 25.87 18.89
CA PHE A 323 -14.18 25.52 17.64
C PHE A 323 -12.67 25.36 17.83
N ILE A 324 -11.99 26.33 18.45
CA ILE A 324 -10.53 26.29 18.69
C ILE A 324 -10.16 25.05 19.53
N LYS A 325 -10.96 24.73 20.56
CA LYS A 325 -10.73 23.56 21.41
C LYS A 325 -10.88 22.25 20.64
N ILE A 326 -11.87 22.14 19.76
CA ILE A 326 -12.09 20.95 18.94
C ILE A 326 -11.00 20.82 17.87
N PHE A 327 -10.65 21.91 17.18
CA PHE A 327 -9.58 21.91 16.19
C PHE A 327 -8.25 21.47 16.81
N LYS A 328 -7.87 22.04 17.96
CA LYS A 328 -6.65 21.66 18.68
C LYS A 328 -6.65 20.21 19.15
N ARG A 329 -7.83 19.65 19.48
CA ARG A 329 -7.95 18.24 19.85
C ARG A 329 -7.61 17.31 18.69
N TYR A 330 -8.03 17.66 17.47
CA TYR A 330 -7.81 16.82 16.29
C TYR A 330 -6.44 17.04 15.64
N GLU A 331 -5.99 18.30 15.50
CA GLU A 331 -4.75 18.64 14.79
C GLU A 331 -3.54 18.84 15.73
N GLY A 332 -3.73 18.81 17.05
CA GLY A 332 -2.68 19.04 18.04
C GLY A 332 -2.27 20.51 18.22
N ILE A 333 -2.58 21.39 17.25
CA ILE A 333 -2.26 22.83 17.26
C ILE A 333 -3.51 23.70 17.07
N THR A 334 -3.43 24.99 17.40
CA THR A 334 -4.58 25.90 17.21
C THR A 334 -4.77 26.28 15.73
N PRO A 335 -5.99 26.64 15.29
CA PRO A 335 -6.26 27.10 13.92
C PRO A 335 -5.32 28.21 13.45
N PHE A 336 -5.02 29.16 14.35
CA PHE A 336 -4.10 30.26 14.08
C PHE A 336 -2.67 29.77 13.78
N LEU A 337 -2.16 28.83 14.58
CA LEU A 337 -0.83 28.25 14.34
C LEU A 337 -0.83 27.40 13.08
N TYR A 338 -1.89 26.62 12.84
CA TYR A 338 -2.05 25.80 11.65
C TYR A 338 -1.92 26.64 10.37
N ARG A 339 -2.68 27.75 10.27
CA ARG A 339 -2.58 28.68 9.13
C ARG A 339 -1.17 29.22 8.91
N LYS A 340 -0.45 29.56 9.99
CA LYS A 340 0.92 30.08 9.90
C LYS A 340 1.91 29.05 9.33
N TYR A 341 1.69 27.76 9.56
CA TYR A 341 2.54 26.70 9.01
C TYR A 341 2.23 26.40 7.53
N CYS A 342 0.95 26.47 7.14
CA CYS A 342 0.54 26.16 5.76
C CYS A 342 0.76 27.32 4.78
N LYS A 343 0.59 28.58 5.21
CA LYS A 343 0.93 29.76 4.39
C LYS A 343 2.45 30.01 4.40
N LYS A 344 3.20 29.28 3.56
CA LYS A 344 4.55 29.71 3.16
C LYS A 344 4.45 30.98 2.29
N ARG A 345 5.26 31.97 2.65
CA ARG A 345 5.40 33.29 2.00
C ARG A 345 5.79 33.19 0.53
#